data_AF-A0AAV6VJB8-F1
#
_entry.id   AF-A0AAV6VJB8-F1
#
_cell.length_a   1.000
_cell.length_b   1.000
_cell.length_c   1.000
_cell.angle_alpha   90.00
_cell.angle_beta   90.00
_cell.angle_gamma   90.00
#
_symmetry.space_group_name_H-M   'P 1'
#
loop_
_entity.id
_entity.type
_entity.pdbx_description
1 polymer ?
#
loop_
_entity_poly.entity_id
_entity_poly.type
_entity_poly.pdbx_seq_one_letter_code
_entity_poly.pdbx_strand_id
1 'polypeptide(L)'
;MLRQLLRIPHTVISQASSIRKISATKLLQHNYEGDGKTTVTLLNRDHKHLIMVNSLSPHGFRLNNGIFAVGPMAVFPRTILQWNIKSVEDITPESLSLFLLLEPKIDILVIGTGNKGETVNPDVLKMLKARKVSTEVLGTEQACSIFNFLNVEGRCVAGAFIPPLDVTLYEEEDFHLIDFKKEDQGPYLM
;
A
#
# COMPACT_ATOMS: atom_id res chain seq x y z
N MET A 1 -42.73 34.45 31.31
CA MET A 1 -42.75 33.02 31.70
C MET A 1 -41.66 32.32 30.90
N LEU A 2 -40.92 31.33 31.40
CA LEU A 2 -40.88 30.75 32.76
C LEU A 2 -39.41 30.50 33.18
N ARG A 3 -39.19 30.12 34.44
CA ARG A 3 -37.92 29.65 35.02
C ARG A 3 -37.86 28.12 35.05
N GLN A 4 -36.71 27.53 34.69
CA GLN A 4 -36.07 26.30 35.21
C GLN A 4 -34.86 26.05 34.29
N LEU A 5 -33.58 25.96 34.69
CA LEU A 5 -32.93 25.53 35.93
C LEU A 5 -33.28 24.10 36.36
N LEU A 6 -32.50 23.14 35.84
CA LEU A 6 -32.18 21.89 36.51
C LEU A 6 -30.65 21.68 36.48
N ARG A 7 -30.14 21.11 37.57
CA ARG A 7 -28.72 21.01 37.95
C ARG A 7 -28.53 19.60 38.54
N ILE A 8 -27.36 18.98 38.31
CA ILE A 8 -26.79 17.87 39.14
C ILE A 8 -27.53 16.51 38.91
N PRO A 9 -26.89 15.31 39.01
CA PRO A 9 -25.59 14.99 39.63
C PRO A 9 -24.51 14.35 38.74
N HIS A 10 -23.27 14.45 39.23
CA HIS A 10 -22.25 13.43 38.98
C HIS A 10 -22.57 12.19 39.82
N THR A 11 -22.42 10.99 39.27
CA THR A 11 -22.34 9.76 40.06
C THR A 11 -21.29 8.84 39.47
N VAL A 12 -20.29 8.51 40.29
CA VAL A 12 -19.23 7.54 39.97
C VAL A 12 -19.81 6.15 40.16
N ILE A 13 -19.69 5.28 39.15
CA ILE A 13 -19.92 3.85 39.31
C ILE A 13 -18.62 3.11 39.04
N SER A 14 -18.06 2.55 40.12
CA SER A 14 -16.96 1.59 40.06
C SER A 14 -17.48 0.25 39.54
N GLN A 15 -16.81 -0.32 38.55
CA GLN A 15 -16.78 -1.78 38.37
C GLN A 15 -15.35 -2.23 38.14
N ALA A 16 -14.81 -2.95 39.13
CA ALA A 16 -13.55 -3.66 39.03
C ALA A 16 -13.82 -5.09 38.55
N SER A 17 -13.11 -5.56 37.52
CA SER A 17 -12.82 -6.99 37.37
C SER A 17 -11.64 -7.28 36.42
N SER A 18 -10.87 -8.30 36.80
CA SER A 18 -9.90 -9.03 35.97
C SER A 18 -8.59 -8.34 35.54
N ILE A 19 -7.63 -8.28 36.47
CA ILE A 19 -6.20 -8.10 36.18
C ILE A 19 -5.70 -9.27 35.30
N ARG A 20 -5.48 -9.03 34.00
CA ARG A 20 -4.67 -9.95 33.18
C ARG A 20 -3.19 -9.66 33.42
N LYS A 21 -2.48 -10.66 33.96
CA LYS A 21 -1.04 -10.59 34.28
C LYS A 21 -0.24 -10.22 33.03
N ILE A 22 0.45 -9.08 33.07
CA ILE A 22 1.44 -8.71 32.06
C ILE A 22 2.68 -9.58 32.32
N SER A 23 3.09 -10.35 31.32
CA SER A 23 4.28 -11.20 31.42
C SER A 23 5.52 -10.31 31.44
N ALA A 24 6.29 -10.34 32.53
CA ALA A 24 7.45 -9.48 32.71
C ALA A 24 8.71 -10.14 32.14
N THR A 25 9.14 -9.74 30.94
CA THR A 25 10.49 -10.05 30.45
C THR A 25 11.48 -9.14 31.18
N LYS A 26 12.35 -9.73 31.99
CA LYS A 26 13.17 -9.04 33.00
C LYS A 26 14.58 -8.75 32.47
N LEU A 27 15.12 -7.57 32.81
CA LEU A 27 16.53 -7.15 32.66
C LEU A 27 16.98 -6.91 31.20
N LEU A 28 17.76 -5.88 30.87
CA LEU A 28 18.78 -5.20 31.69
C LEU A 28 18.41 -3.77 32.08
N GLN A 29 18.47 -3.48 33.38
CA GLN A 29 18.56 -2.11 33.90
C GLN A 29 20.01 -1.82 34.27
N HIS A 30 20.74 -1.15 33.37
CA HIS A 30 21.98 -0.48 33.74
C HIS A 30 21.69 1.01 33.98
N ASN A 31 21.64 1.40 35.25
CA ASN A 31 21.69 2.81 35.64
C ASN A 31 23.11 3.35 35.37
N TYR A 32 23.35 3.83 34.15
CA TYR A 32 24.36 4.84 33.91
C TYR A 32 23.71 6.21 34.10
N GLU A 33 24.31 7.11 34.86
CA GLU A 33 23.74 8.42 35.19
C GLU A 33 24.77 9.54 34.95
N GLY A 34 25.36 9.52 33.75
CA GLY A 34 26.26 10.55 33.25
C GLY A 34 25.55 11.57 32.34
N ASP A 35 26.07 12.79 32.35
CA ASP A 35 25.67 13.98 31.61
C ASP A 35 26.06 13.94 30.12
N GLY A 36 25.71 12.84 29.44
CA GLY A 36 26.07 12.63 28.02
C GLY A 36 25.10 11.71 27.27
N LYS A 37 23.88 11.51 27.76
CA LYS A 37 22.91 10.59 27.14
C LYS A 37 22.31 11.17 25.86
N THR A 38 22.87 10.78 24.72
CA THR A 38 22.17 10.83 23.43
C THR A 38 20.85 10.07 23.57
N THR A 39 19.74 10.80 23.58
CA THR A 39 18.40 10.18 23.66
C THR A 39 18.09 9.54 22.31
N VAL A 40 18.26 8.23 22.21
CA VAL A 40 17.87 7.45 21.04
C VAL A 40 16.35 7.38 20.99
N THR A 41 15.76 8.43 20.42
CA THR A 41 14.34 8.44 20.07
C THR A 41 14.17 7.49 18.90
N LEU A 42 13.77 6.25 19.20
CA LEU A 42 13.29 5.29 18.19
C LEU A 42 12.03 5.88 17.55
N LEU A 43 12.25 6.68 16.51
CA LEU A 43 11.22 7.28 15.68
C LEU A 43 10.47 6.16 14.96
N ASN A 44 9.38 5.70 15.57
CA ASN A 44 8.45 4.77 14.97
C ASN A 44 7.89 5.41 13.70
N ARG A 45 8.27 4.89 12.54
CA ARG A 45 7.79 5.39 11.25
C ARG A 45 6.32 4.99 11.12
N ASP A 46 5.38 5.91 11.35
CA ASP A 46 3.95 5.61 11.28
C ASP A 46 3.53 5.30 9.82
N HIS A 47 3.60 4.02 9.45
CA HIS A 47 3.23 3.49 8.13
C HIS A 47 1.72 3.59 7.82
N LYS A 48 0.88 3.96 8.81
CA LYS A 48 -0.59 4.03 8.72
C LYS A 48 -1.14 4.94 7.61
N HIS A 49 -0.30 5.81 7.06
CA HIS A 49 -0.66 6.77 6.02
C HIS A 49 -0.02 6.47 4.67
N LEU A 50 0.63 5.32 4.52
CA LEU A 50 1.21 4.91 3.24
C LEU A 50 0.14 4.35 2.30
N ILE A 51 0.17 4.78 1.04
CA ILE A 51 -0.62 4.15 -0.04
C ILE A 51 0.03 2.82 -0.39
N MET A 52 -0.77 1.76 -0.35
CA MET A 52 -0.35 0.40 -0.71
C MET A 52 -1.32 -0.17 -1.74
N VAL A 53 -0.80 -0.92 -2.71
CA VAL A 53 -1.62 -1.65 -3.69
C VAL A 53 -2.01 -3.00 -3.09
N ASN A 54 -3.30 -3.24 -2.91
CA ASN A 54 -3.83 -4.49 -2.33
C ASN A 54 -4.13 -5.53 -3.41
N SER A 55 -4.71 -5.11 -4.53
CA SER A 55 -5.02 -5.98 -5.66
C SER A 55 -5.11 -5.20 -6.97
N LEU A 56 -5.11 -5.90 -8.08
CA LEU A 56 -5.15 -5.36 -9.43
C LEU A 56 -6.19 -6.09 -10.29
N SER A 57 -6.55 -5.47 -11.40
CA SER A 57 -7.51 -5.97 -12.39
C SER A 57 -7.18 -5.34 -13.75
N PRO A 58 -7.75 -5.82 -14.87
CA PRO A 58 -7.56 -5.16 -16.17
C PRO A 58 -8.07 -3.72 -16.23
N HIS A 59 -8.94 -3.34 -15.28
CA HIS A 59 -9.50 -1.99 -15.18
C HIS A 59 -8.65 -1.04 -14.32
N GLY A 60 -7.65 -1.54 -13.58
CA GLY A 60 -6.87 -0.74 -12.63
C GLY A 60 -6.67 -1.41 -11.26
N PHE A 61 -6.44 -0.59 -10.24
CA PHE A 61 -5.79 -0.98 -8.98
C PHE A 61 -6.67 -0.67 -7.76
N ARG A 62 -6.74 -1.61 -6.81
CA ARG A 62 -7.37 -1.41 -5.50
C ARG A 62 -6.33 -1.12 -4.44
N LEU A 63 -6.55 -0.05 -3.67
CA LEU A 63 -5.63 0.44 -2.66
C LEU A 63 -6.10 0.09 -1.24
N ASN A 64 -5.16 0.12 -0.29
CA ASN A 64 -5.41 -0.17 1.13
C ASN A 64 -6.44 0.75 1.81
N ASN A 65 -6.67 1.96 1.28
CA ASN A 65 -7.69 2.90 1.75
C ASN A 65 -9.08 2.70 1.12
N GLY A 66 -9.27 1.64 0.32
CA GLY A 66 -10.53 1.30 -0.35
C GLY A 66 -10.74 1.99 -1.70
N ILE A 67 -9.90 2.95 -2.08
CA ILE A 67 -9.95 3.62 -3.39
C ILE A 67 -9.63 2.60 -4.50
N PHE A 68 -10.31 2.77 -5.65
CA PHE A 68 -10.00 2.07 -6.88
C PHE A 68 -9.50 3.07 -7.93
N ALA A 69 -8.24 2.96 -8.32
CA ALA A 69 -7.61 3.79 -9.35
C ALA A 69 -7.82 3.13 -10.72
N VAL A 70 -8.53 3.79 -11.62
CA VAL A 70 -8.87 3.26 -12.95
C VAL A 70 -7.76 3.57 -13.96
N GLY A 71 -7.36 2.56 -14.74
CA GLY A 71 -6.34 2.69 -15.77
C GLY A 71 -4.91 2.85 -15.22
N PRO A 72 -3.97 3.33 -16.03
CA PRO A 72 -2.58 3.54 -15.60
C PRO A 72 -2.45 4.62 -14.51
N MET A 73 -1.58 4.38 -13.53
CA MET A 73 -1.39 5.28 -12.39
C MET A 73 0.09 5.52 -12.06
N ALA A 74 0.36 6.75 -11.59
CA ALA A 74 1.57 7.14 -10.89
C ALA A 74 1.27 7.11 -9.39
N VAL A 75 1.97 6.25 -8.64
CA VAL A 75 1.79 6.07 -7.20
C VAL A 75 3.03 6.52 -6.43
N PHE A 76 2.79 7.28 -5.38
CA PHE A 76 3.78 7.82 -4.45
C PHE A 76 3.41 7.37 -3.03
N PRO A 77 4.33 7.48 -2.05
CA PRO A 77 4.10 7.00 -0.69
C PRO A 77 2.79 7.45 -0.05
N ARG A 78 2.25 8.62 -0.41
CA ARG A 78 1.04 9.22 0.18
C ARG A 78 -0.01 9.70 -0.84
N THR A 79 0.24 9.52 -2.14
CA THR A 79 -0.55 10.15 -3.21
C THR A 79 -0.65 9.23 -4.41
N ILE A 80 -1.78 9.26 -5.11
CA ILE A 80 -1.95 8.68 -6.45
C ILE A 80 -2.28 9.78 -7.45
N LEU A 81 -1.83 9.61 -8.69
CA LEU A 81 -2.15 10.46 -9.83
C LEU A 81 -2.44 9.55 -11.02
N GLN A 82 -3.38 9.96 -11.89
CA GLN A 82 -3.62 9.23 -13.14
C GLN A 82 -2.44 9.46 -14.09
N TRP A 83 -1.91 8.39 -14.67
CA TRP A 83 -0.78 8.47 -15.60
C TRP A 83 -1.31 8.46 -17.04
N ASN A 84 -1.09 9.54 -17.77
CA ASN A 84 -1.68 9.75 -19.10
C ASN A 84 -0.90 9.02 -20.21
N ILE A 85 -1.02 7.69 -20.21
CA ILE A 85 -0.52 6.77 -21.23
C ILE A 85 -1.57 5.69 -21.52
N LYS A 86 -1.42 4.92 -22.61
CA LYS A 86 -2.27 3.77 -22.93
C LYS A 86 -1.51 2.44 -22.85
N SER A 87 -0.25 2.44 -23.28
CA SER A 87 0.59 1.23 -23.36
C SER A 87 2.08 1.54 -23.09
N VAL A 88 2.93 0.53 -23.20
CA VAL A 88 4.37 0.62 -22.88
C VAL A 88 5.12 1.53 -23.87
N GLU A 89 4.63 1.65 -25.11
CA GLU A 89 5.16 2.53 -26.16
C GLU A 89 5.01 4.01 -25.82
N ASP A 90 3.99 4.38 -25.03
CA ASP A 90 3.74 5.76 -24.57
C ASP A 90 4.67 6.16 -23.40
N ILE A 91 5.51 5.24 -22.90
CA ILE A 91 6.50 5.53 -21.86
C ILE A 91 7.67 6.30 -22.50
N THR A 92 7.67 7.61 -22.23
CA THR A 92 8.53 8.61 -22.84
C THR A 92 9.17 9.49 -21.76
N PRO A 93 10.25 10.24 -22.05
CA PRO A 93 10.80 11.25 -21.14
C PRO A 93 9.73 12.23 -20.64
N GLU A 94 8.80 12.61 -21.51
CA GLU A 94 7.70 13.52 -21.26
C GLU A 94 6.64 12.89 -20.34
N SER A 95 6.20 11.65 -20.61
CA SER A 95 5.22 10.98 -19.74
C SER A 95 5.78 10.59 -18.37
N LEU A 96 7.12 10.52 -18.22
CA LEU A 96 7.79 10.33 -16.93
C LEU A 96 8.25 11.63 -16.24
N SER A 97 8.03 12.80 -16.85
CA SER A 97 8.50 14.10 -16.32
C SER A 97 8.06 14.37 -14.88
N LEU A 98 6.82 13.99 -14.51
CA LEU A 98 6.27 14.07 -13.16
C LEU A 98 7.20 13.46 -12.08
N PHE A 99 7.77 12.29 -12.34
CA PHE A 99 8.64 11.58 -11.40
C PHE A 99 10.00 12.29 -11.20
N LEU A 100 10.39 13.17 -12.13
CA LEU A 100 11.67 13.87 -12.11
C LEU A 100 11.60 15.28 -11.51
N LEU A 101 10.40 15.78 -11.20
CA LEU A 101 10.13 17.14 -10.74
C LEU A 101 9.72 17.23 -9.26
N LEU A 102 9.54 16.10 -8.59
CA LEU A 102 9.07 16.04 -7.21
C LEU A 102 10.21 16.09 -6.19
N GLU A 103 9.94 16.75 -5.05
CA GLU A 103 10.80 16.74 -3.87
C GLU A 103 10.07 16.04 -2.69
N PRO A 104 10.76 15.19 -1.89
CA PRO A 104 12.16 14.78 -2.06
C PRO A 104 12.35 13.97 -3.34
N LYS A 105 13.50 14.18 -3.99
CA LYS A 105 13.89 13.43 -5.18
C LYS A 105 13.69 11.92 -5.00
N ILE A 106 13.11 11.28 -6.01
CA ILE A 106 12.92 9.83 -6.09
C ILE A 106 14.28 9.13 -6.29
N ASP A 107 14.55 8.13 -5.45
CA ASP A 107 15.72 7.25 -5.56
C ASP A 107 15.43 6.04 -6.46
N ILE A 108 14.20 5.50 -6.37
CA ILE A 108 13.79 4.27 -7.06
C ILE A 108 12.43 4.49 -7.76
N LEU A 109 12.39 4.27 -9.07
CA LEU A 109 11.16 4.21 -9.86
C LEU A 109 10.88 2.76 -10.25
N VAL A 110 9.72 2.22 -9.86
CA VAL A 110 9.27 0.88 -10.24
C VAL A 110 8.25 1.03 -11.37
N ILE A 111 8.57 0.50 -12.56
CA ILE A 111 7.72 0.55 -13.74
C ILE A 111 7.03 -0.81 -13.90
N GLY A 112 5.69 -0.80 -13.87
CA GLY A 112 4.83 -1.94 -14.12
C GLY A 112 4.28 -1.87 -15.53
N THR A 113 4.73 -2.77 -16.41
CA THR A 113 4.43 -2.75 -17.84
C THR A 113 3.09 -3.38 -18.24
N GLY A 114 2.24 -3.69 -17.25
CA GLY A 114 1.08 -4.56 -17.43
C GLY A 114 1.52 -6.02 -17.41
N ASN A 115 1.56 -6.63 -18.61
CA ASN A 115 1.92 -8.02 -18.79
C ASN A 115 3.44 -8.26 -18.61
N LYS A 116 3.83 -9.53 -18.40
CA LYS A 116 5.24 -9.94 -18.29
C LYS A 116 5.89 -9.97 -19.68
N GLY A 117 7.14 -9.50 -19.78
CA GLY A 117 7.96 -9.59 -21.00
C GLY A 117 8.01 -8.33 -21.87
N GLU A 118 7.20 -7.32 -21.56
CA GLU A 118 7.23 -6.02 -22.24
C GLU A 118 8.53 -5.24 -21.98
N THR A 119 9.00 -4.51 -22.98
CA THR A 119 10.29 -3.79 -22.93
C THR A 119 10.11 -2.28 -23.01
N VAL A 120 10.59 -1.56 -21.99
CA VAL A 120 10.63 -0.09 -21.99
C VAL A 120 11.75 0.43 -22.90
N ASN A 121 11.51 1.54 -23.58
CA ASN A 121 12.48 2.19 -24.47
C ASN A 121 13.85 2.41 -23.76
N PRO A 122 14.98 1.94 -24.31
CA PRO A 122 16.28 2.05 -23.66
C PRO A 122 16.75 3.50 -23.44
N ASP A 123 16.29 4.47 -24.24
CA ASP A 123 16.66 5.87 -24.05
C ASP A 123 15.97 6.50 -22.83
N VAL A 124 14.77 6.05 -22.48
CA VAL A 124 14.12 6.38 -21.21
C VAL A 124 14.94 5.85 -20.04
N LEU A 125 15.40 4.60 -20.10
CA LEU A 125 16.24 4.00 -19.06
C LEU A 125 17.59 4.73 -18.91
N LYS A 126 18.22 5.14 -20.03
CA LYS A 126 19.42 5.99 -20.02
C LYS A 126 19.15 7.34 -19.35
N MET A 127 18.02 7.99 -19.65
CA MET A 127 17.62 9.26 -19.05
C MET A 127 17.43 9.13 -17.53
N LEU A 128 16.69 8.13 -17.05
CA LEU A 128 16.48 7.87 -15.62
C LEU A 128 17.81 7.64 -14.89
N LYS A 129 18.70 6.83 -15.49
CA LYS A 129 20.06 6.60 -14.99
C LYS A 129 20.90 7.89 -14.94
N ALA A 130 20.83 8.74 -15.97
CA ALA A 130 21.52 10.03 -16.00
C ALA A 130 20.99 11.00 -14.93
N ARG A 131 19.69 10.94 -14.61
CA ARG A 131 19.06 11.63 -13.47
C ARG A 131 19.38 10.99 -12.11
N LYS A 132 20.16 9.90 -12.07
CA LYS A 132 20.45 9.09 -10.87
C LYS A 132 19.18 8.58 -10.18
N VAL A 133 18.23 8.06 -10.96
CA VAL A 133 17.05 7.33 -10.46
C VAL A 133 17.26 5.86 -10.79
N SER A 134 17.27 4.99 -9.78
CA SER A 134 17.29 3.54 -9.98
C SER A 134 15.95 3.12 -10.59
N THR A 135 15.95 2.22 -11.56
CA THR A 135 14.72 1.85 -12.29
C THR A 135 14.57 0.33 -12.31
N GLU A 136 13.46 -0.16 -11.78
CA GLU A 136 13.04 -1.55 -11.88
C GLU A 136 11.91 -1.66 -12.92
N VAL A 137 12.03 -2.55 -13.90
CA VAL A 137 11.03 -2.72 -14.98
C VAL A 137 10.53 -4.16 -14.96
N LEU A 138 9.25 -4.35 -14.63
CA LEU A 138 8.67 -5.66 -14.34
C LEU A 138 7.20 -5.73 -14.78
N GLY A 139 6.65 -6.95 -14.84
CA GLY A 139 5.20 -7.14 -14.92
C GLY A 139 4.50 -6.54 -13.70
N THR A 140 3.32 -5.95 -13.90
CA THR A 140 2.70 -5.03 -12.93
C THR A 140 2.43 -5.63 -11.55
N GLU A 141 2.08 -6.91 -11.48
CA GLU A 141 1.89 -7.66 -10.22
C GLU A 141 3.15 -7.63 -9.33
N GLN A 142 4.30 -7.94 -9.92
CA GLN A 142 5.60 -7.93 -9.23
C GLN A 142 6.05 -6.49 -8.92
N ALA A 143 5.79 -5.55 -9.85
CA ALA A 143 6.07 -4.14 -9.67
C ALA A 143 5.30 -3.54 -8.46
N CYS A 144 4.02 -3.86 -8.31
CA CYS A 144 3.22 -3.45 -7.15
C CYS A 144 3.78 -4.01 -5.84
N SER A 145 4.24 -5.26 -5.85
CA SER A 145 4.82 -5.94 -4.68
C SER A 145 6.14 -5.31 -4.23
N ILE A 146 7.03 -4.98 -5.18
CA ILE A 146 8.30 -4.31 -4.89
C ILE A 146 8.08 -2.87 -4.43
N PHE A 147 7.15 -2.12 -5.05
CA PHE A 147 6.78 -0.78 -4.59
C PHE A 147 6.27 -0.83 -3.14
N ASN A 148 5.33 -1.73 -2.83
CA ASN A 148 4.81 -1.92 -1.48
C ASN A 148 5.93 -2.17 -0.45
N PHE A 149 6.86 -3.08 -0.77
CA PHE A 149 8.02 -3.39 0.09
C PHE A 149 8.90 -2.16 0.34
N LEU A 150 9.35 -1.48 -0.73
CA LEU A 150 10.23 -0.30 -0.64
C LEU A 150 9.55 0.89 0.04
N ASN A 151 8.24 1.02 -0.13
CA ASN A 151 7.44 2.08 0.49
C ASN A 151 7.34 1.85 2.01
N VAL A 152 7.13 0.61 2.46
CA VAL A 152 7.17 0.24 3.89
C VAL A 152 8.59 0.35 4.47
N GLU A 153 9.64 0.01 3.71
CA GLU A 153 11.04 0.30 4.12
C GLU A 153 11.28 1.81 4.34
N GLY A 154 10.43 2.67 3.77
CA GLY A 154 10.53 4.13 3.86
C GLY A 154 11.58 4.71 2.93
N ARG A 155 11.75 4.09 1.75
CA ARG A 155 12.60 4.60 0.66
C ARG A 155 11.87 5.68 -0.13
N CYS A 156 12.63 6.57 -0.78
CA CYS A 156 12.07 7.52 -1.75
C CYS A 156 11.72 6.78 -3.05
N VAL A 157 10.64 5.99 -3.00
CA VAL A 157 10.15 5.15 -4.10
C VAL A 157 8.90 5.75 -4.75
N ALA A 158 8.74 5.55 -6.06
CA ALA A 158 7.47 5.72 -6.76
C ALA A 158 7.19 4.54 -7.69
N GLY A 159 5.91 4.33 -8.01
CA GLY A 159 5.45 3.36 -8.99
C GLY A 159 4.82 4.04 -10.21
N ALA A 160 5.07 3.51 -11.39
CA ALA A 160 4.43 3.90 -12.65
C ALA A 160 3.83 2.65 -13.29
N PHE A 161 2.53 2.42 -13.11
CA PHE A 161 1.90 1.13 -13.37
C PHE A 161 0.81 1.21 -14.44
N ILE A 162 0.90 0.33 -15.43
CA ILE A 162 -0.15 0.00 -16.40
C ILE A 162 -0.90 -1.23 -15.88
N PRO A 163 -2.25 -1.27 -15.84
CA PRO A 163 -2.96 -2.51 -15.49
C PRO A 163 -2.66 -3.60 -16.54
N PRO A 164 -2.50 -4.87 -16.15
CA PRO A 164 -2.30 -5.96 -17.12
C PRO A 164 -3.56 -6.18 -17.94
N LEU A 165 -3.45 -6.77 -19.13
CA LEU A 165 -4.62 -7.05 -19.98
C LEU A 165 -5.46 -8.19 -19.41
N ASP A 166 -4.79 -9.20 -18.81
CA ASP A 166 -5.39 -10.34 -18.13
C ASP A 166 -4.73 -10.53 -16.76
N VAL A 167 -5.48 -11.10 -15.81
CA VAL A 167 -4.97 -11.42 -14.47
C VAL A 167 -4.95 -12.93 -14.28
N THR A 168 -3.79 -13.53 -14.49
CA THR A 168 -3.51 -14.92 -14.09
C THR A 168 -3.25 -14.96 -12.59
N LEU A 169 -4.29 -15.16 -11.79
CA LEU A 169 -4.13 -15.46 -10.36
C LEU A 169 -3.47 -16.83 -10.21
N TYR A 170 -2.22 -16.87 -9.74
CA TYR A 170 -1.52 -18.11 -9.42
C TYR A 170 -1.93 -18.63 -8.02
N GLU A 171 -3.20 -18.99 -7.86
CA GLU A 171 -3.74 -19.72 -6.70
C GLU A 171 -4.71 -20.81 -7.17
N GLU A 172 -4.19 -21.94 -7.67
CA GLU A 172 -5.01 -23.10 -8.09
C GLU A 172 -5.43 -24.05 -6.94
N GLU A 173 -5.05 -23.78 -5.69
CA GLU A 173 -5.25 -24.75 -4.58
C GLU A 173 -6.59 -24.64 -3.80
N ASP A 174 -7.33 -23.53 -3.91
CA ASP A 174 -8.59 -23.33 -3.13
C ASP A 174 -9.88 -23.70 -3.88
N PHE A 175 -9.81 -24.21 -5.12
CA PHE A 175 -11.00 -24.50 -5.94
C PHE A 175 -11.83 -25.72 -5.46
N HIS A 176 -11.40 -26.41 -4.40
CA HIS A 176 -12.05 -27.62 -3.86
C HIS A 176 -12.94 -27.41 -2.62
N LEU A 177 -13.16 -26.17 -2.15
CA LEU A 177 -14.03 -25.90 -0.99
C LEU A 177 -15.39 -25.27 -1.32
N ILE A 178 -15.78 -25.18 -2.59
CA ILE A 178 -17.12 -24.74 -3.01
C ILE A 178 -17.93 -25.90 -3.60
N ASP A 179 -18.03 -27.00 -2.85
CA ASP A 179 -19.13 -27.95 -3.01
C ASP A 179 -20.43 -27.25 -2.58
N PHE A 180 -21.11 -26.64 -3.55
CA PHE A 180 -22.51 -26.26 -3.38
C PHE A 180 -23.32 -27.54 -3.15
N LYS A 181 -23.75 -27.75 -1.90
CA LYS A 181 -24.84 -28.68 -1.57
C LYS A 181 -25.99 -28.45 -2.56
N LYS A 182 -26.24 -29.43 -3.42
CA LYS A 182 -27.56 -29.58 -4.03
C LYS A 182 -28.52 -29.97 -2.91
N GLU A 183 -29.30 -29.01 -2.45
CA GLU A 183 -30.43 -29.28 -1.57
C GLU A 183 -31.62 -29.68 -2.46
N ASP A 184 -32.13 -30.89 -2.22
CA ASP A 184 -33.24 -31.48 -2.99
C ASP A 184 -34.50 -30.63 -2.89
N GLN A 185 -35.09 -30.28 -4.04
CA GLN A 185 -36.55 -30.21 -4.19
C GLN A 185 -36.97 -30.79 -5.54
N GLY A 186 -37.39 -32.06 -5.51
CA GLY A 186 -38.06 -32.71 -6.65
C GLY A 186 -39.49 -32.19 -6.84
N PRO A 187 -40.04 -32.19 -8.07
CA PRO A 187 -41.36 -31.66 -8.34
C PRO A 187 -42.47 -32.61 -7.85
N TYR A 188 -43.32 -32.13 -6.95
CA TYR A 188 -44.66 -32.67 -6.77
C TYR A 188 -45.58 -32.11 -7.86
N LEU A 189 -46.08 -32.96 -8.77
CA LEU A 189 -47.37 -32.77 -9.44
C LEU A 189 -47.82 -34.07 -10.14
N MET A 190 -48.84 -34.68 -9.53
CA MET A 190 -49.87 -35.63 -10.02
C MET A 190 -49.53 -36.60 -11.16
#